data_AF-A0A1M6DGG2-F1
#
_entry.id   AF-A0A1M6DGG2-F1
#
_cell.length_a   1.000
_cell.length_b   1.000
_cell.length_c   1.000
_cell.angle_alpha   90.00
_cell.angle_beta   90.00
_cell.angle_gamma   90.00
#
_symmetry.space_group_name_H-M   'P 1'
#
loop_
_entity.id
_entity.type
_entity.pdbx_description
1 polymer ?
#
loop_
_entity_poly.entity_id
_entity_poly.type
_entity_poly.pdbx_seq_one_letter_code
_entity_poly.pdbx_strand_id
1 'polypeptide(L)' 'MPRKLHPVSQKIVGWLFLTAGVLLLLGLALQVVVAYYRWQQTGQTGLGGQQLVLGLAMLAAAGIMVRMGWRMRTDQDR' A
#
# COMPACT_ATOMS: atom_id res chain seq x y z
N MET A 1 -27.02 11.98 -10.18
CA MET A 1 -26.07 13.05 -10.54
C MET A 1 -24.84 12.91 -9.64
N PRO A 2 -23.65 12.60 -10.17
CA PRO A 2 -22.47 12.52 -9.32
C PRO A 2 -22.17 13.92 -8.77
N ARG A 3 -22.41 14.12 -7.47
CA ARG A 3 -22.01 15.35 -6.76
C ARG A 3 -20.50 15.48 -6.93
N LYS A 4 -20.07 16.46 -7.72
CA LYS A 4 -18.66 16.87 -7.80
C LYS A 4 -18.22 17.22 -6.38
N LEU A 5 -17.45 16.35 -5.73
CA LEU A 5 -16.87 16.66 -4.42
C LEU A 5 -16.04 17.94 -4.56
N HIS A 6 -16.14 18.81 -3.56
CA HIS A 6 -15.42 20.07 -3.50
C HIS A 6 -13.92 19.83 -3.78
N PRO A 7 -13.25 20.61 -4.67
CA PRO A 7 -11.90 20.32 -5.17
C PRO A 7 -10.85 20.22 -4.06
N VAL A 8 -11.07 20.91 -2.94
CA VAL A 8 -10.22 20.82 -1.73
C VAL A 8 -10.30 19.44 -1.07
N SER A 9 -11.47 18.81 -1.06
CA SER A 9 -11.67 17.48 -0.47
C SER A 9 -10.98 16.38 -1.28
N GLN A 10 -10.94 16.49 -2.62
CA GLN A 10 -10.20 15.55 -3.47
C GLN A 10 -8.69 15.63 -3.22
N LYS A 11 -8.16 16.83 -2.97
CA LYS A 11 -6.75 17.07 -2.68
C LYS A 11 -6.30 16.43 -1.37
N ILE A 12 -7.11 16.56 -0.32
CA ILE A 12 -6.86 15.94 1.00
C ILE A 12 -6.94 14.41 0.89
N VAL A 13 -7.96 13.89 0.21
CA VAL A 13 -8.13 12.44 0.00
C VAL A 13 -6.96 11.86 -0.79
N GLY A 14 -6.49 12.55 -1.84
CA GLY A 14 -5.32 12.14 -2.61
C GLY A 14 -4.04 12.06 -1.76
N TRP A 15 -3.82 13.04 -0.88
CA TRP A 15 -2.71 13.00 0.08
C TRP A 15 -2.84 11.86 1.08
N LEU A 16 -4.04 11.63 1.61
CA LEU A 16 -4.33 10.56 2.56
C LEU A 16 -4.06 9.17 1.94
N PHE A 17 -4.46 8.98 0.68
CA PHE A 17 -4.21 7.73 -0.05
C PHE A 17 -2.71 7.51 -0.31
N LEU A 18 -1.98 8.60 -0.59
CA LEU A 18 -0.54 8.53 -0.84
C LEU A 18 0.22 8.20 0.45
N THR A 19 -0.10 8.84 1.57
CA THR A 19 0.49 8.53 2.87
C THR A 19 0.11 7.13 3.35
N ALA A 20 -1.15 6.71 3.16
CA ALA A 20 -1.58 5.35 3.47
C ALA A 20 -0.83 4.31 2.63
N GLY A 21 -0.64 4.55 1.33
CA GLY A 21 0.15 3.67 0.46
C GLY A 21 1.62 3.57 0.89
N VAL A 22 2.24 4.68 1.29
CA VAL A 22 3.62 4.70 1.81
C VAL A 22 3.72 3.95 3.16
N LEU A 23 2.76 4.15 4.06
CA LEU A 23 2.68 3.43 5.33
C LEU A 23 2.52 1.92 5.10
N LEU A 24 1.71 1.53 4.11
CA LEU A 24 1.54 0.12 3.71
C LEU A 24 2.85 -0.47 3.18
N LEU A 25 3.59 0.26 2.35
CA LEU A 25 4.91 -0.17 1.87
C LEU A 25 5.92 -0.32 3.01
N LEU A 26 5.93 0.60 3.97
CA LEU A 26 6.77 0.50 5.16
C LEU A 26 6.41 -0.73 6.01
N GLY A 27 5.12 -0.97 6.24
CA GLY A 27 4.63 -2.15 6.94
C GLY A 27 5.04 -3.44 6.24
N LEU A 28 4.92 -3.48 4.91
CA LEU A 28 5.34 -4.62 4.10
C LEU A 28 6.86 -4.84 4.16
N ALA A 29 7.66 -3.77 4.07
CA ALA A 29 9.11 -3.85 4.19
C ALA A 29 9.53 -4.42 5.56
N LEU A 30 8.88 -3.97 6.64
CA LEU A 30 9.11 -4.51 7.97
C LEU A 30 8.73 -5.98 8.06
N GLN A 31 7.61 -6.37 7.44
CA GLN A 31 7.16 -7.77 7.38
C GLN A 31 8.16 -8.66 6.63
N VAL A 32 8.75 -8.18 5.54
CA VAL A 32 9.82 -8.86 4.79
C VAL A 32 11.06 -9.02 5.66
N VAL A 33 11.47 -7.99 6.41
CA VAL A 33 12.60 -8.06 7.34
C VAL A 33 12.36 -9.11 8.43
N VAL A 34 11.16 -9.13 9.04
CA VAL A 34 10.80 -10.14 10.05
C VAL A 34 10.81 -11.55 9.45
N ALA A 35 10.28 -11.71 8.24
CA ALA A 35 10.31 -12.99 7.52
C ALA A 35 11.75 -13.44 7.25
N TYR A 36 12.63 -12.52 6.86
CA TYR A 36 14.06 -12.79 6.65
C TYR A 36 14.76 -13.24 7.94
N TYR A 37 14.52 -12.55 9.06
CA TYR A 37 15.07 -12.97 10.36
C TYR A 37 14.54 -14.34 10.80
N ARG A 38 13.26 -14.62 10.59
CA ARG A 38 12.68 -15.95 10.89
C ARG A 38 13.30 -17.02 10.01
N TRP A 39 13.50 -16.75 8.73
CA TRP A 39 14.16 -17.67 7.81
C TRP A 39 15.60 -17.95 8.21
N GLN A 40 16.36 -16.93 8.64
CA GLN A 40 17.70 -17.09 9.22
C GLN A 40 17.71 -17.97 10.48
N GLN A 41 16.71 -17.84 11.36
CA GLN A 41 16.66 -18.58 12.63
C GLN A 41 16.10 -20.01 12.51
N THR A 42 15.14 -20.25 11.62
CA THR A 42 14.39 -21.52 11.54
C THR A 42 14.50 -22.25 10.21
N GLY A 43 15.15 -21.65 9.20
CA GLY A 43 15.24 -22.21 7.85
C GLY A 43 13.95 -22.10 7.04
N GLN A 44 13.87 -22.82 5.92
CA GLN A 44 12.72 -22.77 4.99
C GLN A 44 11.39 -23.23 5.60
N THR A 45 11.40 -24.01 6.67
CA THR A 45 10.21 -24.49 7.38
C THR A 45 9.47 -23.40 8.16
N GLY A 46 10.12 -22.25 8.44
CA GLY A 46 9.52 -21.13 9.17
C GLY A 46 8.68 -20.16 8.31
N LEU A 47 8.79 -20.23 6.98
CA LEU A 47 8.06 -19.36 6.05
C LEU A 47 6.77 -20.05 5.59
N GLY A 48 5.70 -19.89 6.38
CA GLY A 48 4.38 -20.37 5.98
C GLY A 48 3.85 -19.62 4.76
N GLY A 49 3.34 -20.33 3.75
CA GLY A 49 2.81 -19.75 2.50
C GLY A 49 1.75 -18.65 2.70
N GLN A 50 1.09 -18.64 3.87
CA GLN A 50 0.18 -17.58 4.29
C GLN A 50 0.85 -16.19 4.42
N GLN A 51 2.13 -16.13 4.82
CA GLN A 51 2.89 -14.86 4.87
C GLN A 51 3.19 -14.31 3.48
N LEU A 52 3.47 -15.18 2.51
CA LEU A 52 3.66 -14.80 1.11
C LEU A 52 2.38 -14.25 0.50
N VAL A 53 1.24 -14.90 0.75
CA VAL A 53 -0.07 -14.44 0.26
C VAL A 53 -0.45 -13.09 0.88
N LEU A 54 -0.23 -12.90 2.18
CA LEU A 54 -0.48 -11.62 2.84
C LEU A 54 0.44 -10.50 2.31
N GLY A 55 1.72 -10.81 2.09
CA GLY A 55 2.67 -9.87 1.50
C GLY A 55 2.25 -9.42 0.11
N LEU A 56 1.86 -10.36 -0.76
CA LEU A 56 1.36 -10.06 -2.11
C LEU A 56 0.06 -9.24 -2.08
N ALA A 57 -0.87 -9.56 -1.18
CA ALA A 57 -2.11 -8.80 -1.01
C ALA A 57 -1.84 -7.35 -0.55
N MET A 58 -0.91 -7.16 0.38
CA MET A 58 -0.48 -5.82 0.82
C MET A 58 0.23 -5.05 -0.29
N LEU A 59 1.06 -5.71 -1.09
CA LEU A 59 1.76 -5.09 -2.22
C LEU A 59 0.76 -4.64 -3.30
N ALA A 60 -0.23 -5.48 -3.60
CA ALA A 60 -1.32 -5.13 -4.50
C ALA A 60 -2.16 -3.96 -3.97
N ALA A 61 -2.52 -3.99 -2.67
CA ALA A 61 -3.27 -2.90 -2.03
C ALA A 61 -2.48 -1.58 -2.05
N ALA A 62 -1.18 -1.61 -1.76
CA ALA A 62 -0.30 -0.45 -1.81
C ALA A 62 -0.22 0.14 -3.24
N GLY A 63 -0.03 -0.71 -4.25
CA GLY A 63 0.00 -0.29 -5.65
C GLY A 63 -1.31 0.36 -6.11
N ILE A 64 -2.45 -0.21 -5.71
CA ILE A 64 -3.78 0.37 -6.00
C ILE A 64 -3.92 1.73 -5.32
N MET A 65 -3.53 1.85 -4.04
CA MET A 65 -3.59 3.11 -3.31
C MET A 65 -2.73 4.21 -3.95
N VAL A 66 -1.49 3.89 -4.31
CA VAL A 66 -0.58 4.84 -4.99
C VAL A 66 -1.14 5.24 -6.36
N ARG A 67 -1.65 4.28 -7.14
CA ARG A 67 -2.25 4.56 -8.45
C ARG A 67 -3.49 5.45 -8.33
N MET A 68 -4.37 5.20 -7.36
CA MET A 68 -5.56 6.03 -7.12
C MET A 68 -5.16 7.44 -6.67
N GLY A 69 -4.23 7.59 -5.74
CA GLY A 69 -3.73 8.89 -5.29
C GLY A 69 -3.08 9.70 -6.42
N TRP A 70 -2.33 9.03 -7.30
CA TRP A 70 -1.74 9.66 -8.48
C TRP A 70 -2.81 10.12 -9.48
N ARG A 71 -3.79 9.26 -9.80
CA ARG A 71 -4.85 9.57 -10.75
C ARG A 71 -5.73 10.74 -10.28
N MET A 72 -6.01 10.82 -8.98
CA MET A 72 -6.74 11.94 -8.38
C MET A 72 -5.96 13.26 -8.43
N ARG A 73 -4.61 13.23 -8.42
CA ARG A 73 -3.79 14.43 -8.66
C ARG A 73 -3.79 14.82 -10.14
N THR A 74 -3.65 13.86 -11.07
CA THR A 74 -3.57 14.16 -12.51
C THR A 74 -4.88 14.67 -13.10
N ASP A 75 -6.04 14.23 -12.61
CA ASP A 75 -7.35 14.77 -13.03
C ASP A 75 -7.56 16.23 -12.56
N GLN A 76 -6.74 16.74 -11.64
CA GLN A 76 -6.80 18.13 -11.16
C GLN A 76 -6.02 19.11 -12.05
N ASP A 77 -5.10 18.61 -12.88
CA ASP A 77 -4.22 19.42 -13.75
C ASP A 77 -4.78 19.59 -15.18
N ARG A 78 -5.97 19.05 -15.46
CA ARG A 78 -6.72 19.20 -16.73
C ARG A 78 -7.96 20.06 -16.53
#